data_AF-A0A1P8QJK1-F1
#
_entry.id   AF-A0A1P8QJK1-F1
#
_cell.length_a   1.000
_cell.length_b   1.000
_cell.length_c   1.000
_cell.angle_alpha   90.00
_cell.angle_beta   90.00
_cell.angle_gamma   90.00
#
_symmetry.space_group_name_H-M   'P 1'
#
loop_
_entity.id
_entity.type
_entity.pdbx_description
1 polymer ?
#
loop_
_entity_poly.entity_id
_entity_poly.type
_entity_poly.pdbx_seq_one_letter_code
_entity_poly.pdbx_strand_id
1 'polypeptide(L)'
;MRVPSLAAAFGLLAGVVLGAPAAAQEFDRVGGIAVDVRPLQVYARGPQTELLRAVLTEAMQRSFGDRIVRGAPTLVVRVSGLSLAAYGGAQGGDRSSLGGSGTTDYLDGEAVLVGRGGEILARHPQLSALPASSGGAWYDPASERRRVAALAEHYAQWLRRRLPAQ
;
A
#
# COMPACT_ATOMS: atom_id res chain seq x y z
N MET A 1 65.55 -30.46 -1.79
CA MET A 1 64.53 -29.76 -2.59
C MET A 1 63.60 -29.04 -1.62
N ARG A 2 63.67 -27.70 -1.55
CA ARG A 2 62.88 -26.88 -0.64
C ARG A 2 61.94 -26.02 -1.49
N VAL A 3 60.64 -26.21 -1.32
CA VAL A 3 59.59 -25.47 -2.03
C VAL A 3 59.27 -24.21 -1.20
N PRO A 4 59.35 -22.99 -1.75
CA PRO A 4 59.01 -21.79 -1.00
C PRO A 4 57.49 -21.59 -0.93
N SER A 5 56.99 -21.34 0.27
CA SER A 5 55.59 -21.00 0.57
C SER A 5 55.25 -19.61 0.02
N LEU A 6 54.23 -19.53 -0.84
CA LEU A 6 53.69 -18.27 -1.35
C LEU A 6 52.63 -17.74 -0.37
N ALA A 7 52.98 -16.73 0.42
CA ALA A 7 52.03 -16.01 1.26
C ALA A 7 51.25 -15.00 0.39
N ALA A 8 49.98 -15.29 0.10
CA ALA A 8 49.08 -14.35 -0.56
C ALA A 8 48.44 -13.43 0.50
N ALA A 9 48.88 -12.17 0.52
CA ALA A 9 48.26 -11.11 1.30
C ALA A 9 46.94 -10.68 0.61
N PHE A 10 45.80 -11.02 1.20
CA PHE A 10 44.50 -10.48 0.80
C PHE A 10 44.37 -9.05 1.37
N GLY A 11 44.51 -8.05 0.51
CA GLY A 11 44.24 -6.65 0.84
C GLY A 11 42.75 -6.43 1.04
N LEU A 12 42.36 -6.08 2.27
CA LEU A 12 41.00 -5.65 2.61
C LEU A 12 40.81 -4.19 2.18
N LEU A 13 40.11 -3.95 1.08
CA LEU A 13 39.55 -2.65 0.71
C LEU A 13 38.03 -2.75 0.70
N ALA A 14 37.43 -2.79 1.89
CA ALA A 14 36.00 -2.58 2.05
C ALA A 14 35.79 -1.11 2.40
N GLY A 15 35.52 -0.30 1.39
CA GLY A 15 35.10 1.09 1.55
C GLY A 15 33.82 1.16 2.36
N VAL A 16 33.88 1.82 3.52
CA VAL A 16 32.70 2.20 4.30
C VAL A 16 31.96 3.27 3.52
N VAL A 17 30.89 2.88 2.82
CA VAL A 17 29.87 3.84 2.38
C VAL A 17 29.12 4.26 3.64
N LEU A 18 29.50 5.41 4.19
CA LEU A 18 28.70 6.12 5.18
C LEU A 18 27.40 6.55 4.50
N GLY A 19 26.36 5.73 4.62
CA GLY A 19 25.00 6.15 4.27
C GLY A 19 24.63 7.34 5.13
N ALA A 20 24.56 8.53 4.52
CA ALA A 20 23.94 9.67 5.18
C ALA A 20 22.53 9.25 5.62
N PRO A 21 22.07 9.62 6.84
CA PRO A 21 20.69 9.36 7.21
C PRO A 21 19.83 10.05 6.13
N ALA A 22 19.08 9.25 5.38
CA ALA A 22 18.01 9.78 4.57
C ALA A 22 17.17 10.61 5.55
N ALA A 23 17.13 11.93 5.36
CA ALA A 23 16.23 12.77 6.10
C ALA A 23 14.88 12.07 6.03
N ALA A 24 14.35 11.64 7.18
CA ALA A 24 13.05 10.98 7.23
C ALA A 24 12.07 12.01 6.69
N GLN A 25 11.78 11.93 5.39
CA GLN A 25 10.97 12.95 4.74
C GLN A 25 9.54 12.60 5.08
N GLU A 26 9.06 13.32 6.08
CA GLU A 26 7.84 13.04 6.80
C GLU A 26 6.62 13.29 5.90
N PHE A 27 5.63 12.43 6.03
CA PHE A 27 4.37 12.49 5.27
C PHE A 27 3.40 13.54 5.85
N ASP A 28 3.95 14.56 6.48
CA ASP A 28 3.24 15.53 7.32
C ASP A 28 2.65 16.65 6.48
N ARG A 29 3.30 16.93 5.34
CA ARG A 29 2.89 17.95 4.38
C ARG A 29 2.99 17.38 2.98
N VAL A 30 1.88 17.45 2.27
CA VAL A 30 1.78 16.96 0.89
C VAL A 30 1.28 18.09 0.00
N GLY A 31 1.80 18.25 -1.20
CA GLY A 31 1.34 19.28 -2.15
C GLY A 31 0.14 18.84 -2.97
N GLY A 32 -0.11 17.53 -3.01
CA GLY A 32 -1.20 16.92 -3.73
C GLY A 32 -1.25 15.43 -3.44
N ILE A 33 -2.33 14.80 -3.89
CA ILE A 33 -2.61 13.38 -3.70
C ILE A 33 -2.91 12.79 -5.07
N ALA A 34 -2.28 11.66 -5.38
CA ALA A 34 -2.55 10.89 -6.58
C ALA A 34 -2.65 9.40 -6.26
N VAL A 35 -3.48 8.68 -7.02
CA VAL A 35 -3.59 7.23 -6.95
C VAL A 35 -3.19 6.65 -8.30
N ASP A 36 -2.20 5.77 -8.28
CA ASP A 36 -1.68 5.07 -9.44
C ASP A 36 -2.03 3.58 -9.39
N VAL A 37 -3.01 3.18 -10.20
CA VAL A 37 -3.40 1.77 -10.38
C VAL A 37 -2.83 1.17 -11.69
N ARG A 38 -1.92 1.85 -12.39
CA ARG A 38 -1.26 1.28 -13.58
C ARG A 38 -0.56 -0.06 -13.29
N PRO A 39 0.12 -0.27 -12.14
CA PRO A 39 0.70 -1.58 -11.82
C PRO A 39 -0.38 -2.67 -11.72
N LEU A 40 -1.52 -2.35 -11.09
CA LEU A 40 -2.65 -3.28 -10.98
C LEU A 40 -3.26 -3.65 -12.34
N GLN A 41 -3.30 -2.71 -13.30
CA GLN A 41 -3.85 -2.94 -14.65
C GLN A 41 -3.11 -4.03 -15.45
N VAL A 42 -1.93 -4.47 -15.01
CA VAL A 42 -1.24 -5.62 -15.63
C VAL A 42 -2.03 -6.92 -15.42
N TYR A 43 -2.71 -7.07 -14.28
CA TYR A 43 -3.38 -8.32 -13.88
C TYR A 43 -4.89 -8.17 -13.63
N ALA A 44 -5.37 -6.96 -13.33
CA ALA A 44 -6.79 -6.66 -13.16
C ALA A 44 -7.17 -5.44 -14.01
N ARG A 45 -7.82 -5.69 -15.16
CA ARG A 45 -8.29 -4.66 -16.09
C ARG A 45 -9.79 -4.47 -15.96
N GLY A 46 -10.26 -3.25 -16.24
CA GLY A 46 -11.67 -2.95 -16.44
C GLY A 46 -12.32 -2.10 -15.36
N PRO A 47 -13.66 -2.06 -15.31
CA PRO A 47 -14.43 -1.10 -14.52
C PRO A 47 -14.14 -1.09 -13.03
N GLN A 48 -13.73 -2.24 -12.47
CA GLN A 48 -13.43 -2.36 -11.04
C GLN A 48 -12.14 -1.63 -10.65
N THR A 49 -11.12 -1.67 -11.50
CA THR A 49 -9.85 -0.96 -11.28
C THR A 49 -10.04 0.55 -11.33
N GLU A 50 -10.90 1.03 -12.24
CA GLU A 50 -11.26 2.45 -12.30
C GLU A 50 -12.15 2.89 -11.13
N LEU A 51 -13.09 2.02 -10.70
CA LEU A 51 -13.84 2.24 -9.46
C LEU A 51 -12.88 2.37 -8.27
N LEU A 52 -11.94 1.43 -8.11
CA LEU A 52 -10.93 1.47 -7.05
C LEU A 52 -10.14 2.78 -7.08
N ARG A 53 -9.64 3.18 -8.26
CA ARG A 53 -8.92 4.45 -8.41
C ARG A 53 -9.75 5.62 -7.90
N ALA A 54 -11.02 5.72 -8.31
CA ALA A 54 -11.91 6.81 -7.92
C ALA A 54 -12.14 6.84 -6.41
N VAL A 55 -12.60 5.73 -5.82
CA VAL A 55 -12.96 5.68 -4.39
C VAL A 55 -11.74 5.79 -3.47
N LEU A 56 -10.57 5.26 -3.87
CA LEU A 56 -9.33 5.42 -3.11
C LEU A 56 -8.80 6.85 -3.20
N THR A 57 -8.95 7.52 -4.34
CA THR A 57 -8.58 8.94 -4.46
C THR A 57 -9.40 9.79 -3.50
N GLU A 58 -10.72 9.58 -3.46
CA GLU A 58 -11.62 10.28 -2.54
C GLU A 58 -11.29 10.00 -1.07
N ALA A 59 -11.09 8.72 -0.71
CA ALA A 59 -10.73 8.33 0.67
C ALA A 59 -9.39 8.94 1.12
N MET A 60 -8.40 8.98 0.23
CA MET A 60 -7.10 9.61 0.50
C MET A 60 -7.22 11.13 0.66
N GLN A 61 -7.98 11.80 -0.22
CA GLN A 61 -8.26 13.23 -0.11
C GLN A 61 -8.96 13.57 1.22
N ARG A 62 -9.92 12.74 1.65
CA ARG A 62 -10.60 12.91 2.95
C ARG A 62 -9.65 12.71 4.12
N SER A 63 -8.75 11.73 4.04
CA SER A 63 -7.83 11.36 5.15
C SER A 63 -6.60 12.26 5.28
N PHE A 64 -6.17 12.92 4.21
CA PHE A 64 -4.95 13.74 4.16
C PHE A 64 -5.21 15.20 3.75
N GLY A 65 -6.46 15.61 3.53
CA GLY A 65 -6.81 16.95 3.05
C GLY A 65 -6.29 18.08 3.94
N ASP A 66 -6.24 17.85 5.25
CA ASP A 66 -5.69 18.76 6.27
C ASP A 66 -4.16 18.93 6.18
N ARG A 67 -3.45 18.03 5.48
CA ARG A 67 -2.00 18.10 5.26
C ARG A 67 -1.61 18.71 3.92
N ILE A 68 -2.57 19.18 3.13
CA ILE A 68 -2.29 19.73 1.82
C ILE A 68 -1.69 21.13 1.96
N VAL A 69 -0.41 21.28 1.58
CA VAL A 69 0.34 22.53 1.64
C VAL A 69 0.94 22.85 0.27
N ARG A 70 0.68 24.07 -0.24
CA ARG A 70 1.20 24.52 -1.53
C ARG A 70 2.73 24.37 -1.58
N GLY A 71 3.21 23.68 -2.62
CA GLY A 71 4.64 23.53 -2.89
C GLY A 71 5.30 22.31 -2.23
N ALA A 72 4.59 21.58 -1.36
CA ALA A 72 5.07 20.34 -0.77
C ALA A 72 5.08 19.17 -1.79
N PRO A 73 5.75 18.04 -1.49
CA PRO A 73 5.80 16.86 -2.35
C PRO A 73 4.44 16.18 -2.57
N THR A 74 4.24 15.48 -3.68
CA THR A 74 2.98 14.76 -3.95
C THR A 74 2.98 13.39 -3.25
N LEU A 75 1.91 13.08 -2.52
CA LEU A 75 1.66 11.73 -2.03
C LEU A 75 1.01 10.89 -3.12
N VAL A 76 1.74 9.88 -3.60
CA VAL A 76 1.26 8.94 -4.62
C VAL A 76 1.03 7.58 -3.98
N VAL A 77 -0.21 7.09 -3.99
CA VAL A 77 -0.51 5.70 -3.62
C VAL A 77 -0.42 4.83 -4.86
N ARG A 78 0.54 3.91 -4.91
CA ARG A 78 0.71 2.95 -5.98
C ARG A 78 0.09 1.62 -5.56
N VAL A 79 -0.94 1.19 -6.27
CA VAL A 79 -1.64 -0.06 -5.99
C VAL A 79 -1.04 -1.19 -6.81
N SER A 80 -0.60 -2.24 -6.13
CA SER A 80 0.00 -3.45 -6.72
C SER A 80 -0.96 -4.64 -6.76
N GLY A 81 -1.93 -4.71 -5.86
CA GLY A 81 -2.83 -5.86 -5.75
C GLY A 81 -4.22 -5.51 -5.24
N LEU A 82 -5.24 -6.12 -5.85
CA LEU A 82 -6.61 -6.17 -5.37
C LEU A 82 -7.07 -7.62 -5.47
N SER A 83 -7.52 -8.19 -4.36
CA SER A 83 -8.12 -9.52 -4.33
C SER A 83 -9.45 -9.45 -3.61
N LEU A 84 -10.54 -9.83 -4.29
CA LEU A 84 -11.84 -10.01 -3.67
C LEU A 84 -12.12 -11.51 -3.56
N ALA A 85 -12.38 -11.99 -2.34
CA ALA A 85 -12.76 -13.38 -2.14
C ALA A 85 -14.13 -13.67 -2.77
N ALA A 86 -14.34 -14.91 -3.25
CA ALA A 86 -15.69 -15.37 -3.58
C ALA A 86 -16.56 -15.32 -2.32
N TYR A 87 -17.76 -14.73 -2.40
CA TYR A 87 -18.61 -14.52 -1.22
C TYR A 87 -20.04 -14.98 -1.48
N GLY A 88 -20.45 -16.05 -0.79
CA GLY A 88 -21.81 -16.63 -0.87
C GLY A 88 -22.63 -16.50 0.42
N GLY A 89 -22.24 -15.58 1.32
CA GLY A 89 -22.81 -15.47 2.66
C GLY A 89 -22.10 -16.38 3.67
N ALA A 90 -22.20 -16.03 4.96
CA ALA A 90 -21.69 -16.87 6.04
C ALA A 90 -22.63 -18.08 6.20
N GLN A 91 -22.26 -19.23 5.63
CA GLN A 91 -22.96 -20.48 5.93
C GLN A 91 -22.69 -20.80 7.41
N GLY A 92 -23.70 -20.66 8.26
CA GLY A 92 -23.63 -21.12 9.64
C GLY A 92 -23.38 -22.62 9.68
N GLY A 93 -22.25 -23.02 10.22
CA GLY A 93 -21.89 -24.43 10.39
C GLY A 93 -20.38 -24.63 10.41
N ASP A 94 -19.72 -24.20 11.49
CA ASP A 94 -18.70 -25.00 12.18
C ASP A 94 -18.23 -24.26 13.44
N ARG A 95 -18.58 -24.82 14.60
CA ARG A 95 -18.24 -24.32 15.94
C ARG A 95 -16.81 -24.68 16.36
N SER A 96 -15.87 -24.79 15.42
CA SER A 96 -14.56 -25.40 15.66
C SER A 96 -13.35 -24.62 15.12
N SER A 97 -13.51 -23.41 14.58
CA SER A 97 -12.33 -22.59 14.24
C SER A 97 -12.31 -21.31 15.06
N LEU A 98 -11.39 -21.24 16.01
CA LEU A 98 -10.93 -20.00 16.61
C LEU A 98 -10.33 -19.13 15.49
N GLY A 99 -11.16 -18.27 14.90
CA GLY A 99 -10.75 -17.25 13.92
C GLY A 99 -10.84 -17.71 12.47
N GLY A 100 -11.72 -17.07 11.70
CA GLY A 100 -11.56 -16.96 10.25
C GLY A 100 -12.06 -18.14 9.42
N SER A 101 -13.37 -18.42 9.45
CA SER A 101 -14.05 -18.90 8.23
C SER A 101 -14.70 -17.70 7.55
N GLY A 102 -13.85 -16.77 7.11
CA GLY A 102 -14.23 -15.45 6.62
C GLY A 102 -13.50 -15.14 5.33
N THR A 103 -14.22 -15.20 4.22
CA THR A 103 -13.79 -14.73 2.91
C THR A 103 -13.24 -13.31 3.07
N THR A 104 -11.94 -13.13 2.87
CA THR A 104 -11.20 -11.88 3.18
C THR A 104 -10.72 -11.24 1.89
N ASP A 105 -10.94 -9.94 1.79
CA ASP A 105 -10.53 -9.11 0.68
C ASP A 105 -9.23 -8.38 1.02
N TYR A 106 -8.39 -8.19 0.03
CA TYR A 106 -7.06 -7.60 0.19
C TYR A 106 -6.85 -6.45 -0.79
N LEU A 107 -6.23 -5.38 -0.29
CA LEU A 107 -5.71 -4.28 -1.08
C LEU A 107 -4.24 -4.05 -0.69
N ASP A 108 -3.35 -4.23 -1.65
CA ASP A 108 -1.90 -4.10 -1.50
C ASP A 108 -1.36 -2.93 -2.32
N GLY A 109 -0.41 -2.21 -1.75
CA GLY A 109 0.25 -1.09 -2.40
C GLY A 109 1.27 -0.39 -1.52
N GLU A 110 1.74 0.76 -1.98
CA GLU A 110 2.67 1.61 -1.25
C GLU A 110 2.29 3.08 -1.37
N ALA A 111 2.53 3.83 -0.30
CA ALA A 111 2.57 5.28 -0.34
C ALA A 111 3.98 5.75 -0.73
N VAL A 112 4.07 6.62 -1.72
CA VAL A 112 5.33 7.18 -2.22
C VAL A 112 5.24 8.69 -2.15
N LEU A 113 6.18 9.32 -1.46
CA LEU A 113 6.31 10.77 -1.46
C LEU A 113 7.20 11.17 -2.64
N VAL A 114 6.66 11.93 -3.58
CA VAL A 114 7.32 12.30 -4.83
C VAL A 114 7.60 13.80 -4.84
N GLY A 115 8.88 14.16 -4.94
CA GLY A 115 9.31 15.54 -5.02
C GLY A 115 9.03 16.19 -6.37
N ARG A 116 9.36 17.47 -6.50
CA ARG A 116 8.96 18.29 -7.68
C ARG A 116 9.68 17.86 -8.96
N GLY A 117 10.88 17.29 -8.84
CA GLY A 117 11.65 16.76 -9.97
C GLY A 117 11.28 15.31 -10.33
N GLY A 118 10.31 14.70 -9.63
CA GLY A 118 9.93 13.30 -9.80
C GLY A 118 10.76 12.32 -8.98
N GLU A 119 11.69 12.81 -8.17
CA GLU A 119 12.47 12.02 -7.23
C GLU A 119 11.57 11.40 -6.13
N ILE A 120 11.94 10.20 -5.67
CA ILE A 120 11.25 9.52 -4.58
C ILE A 120 11.93 9.88 -3.27
N LEU A 121 11.18 10.52 -2.40
CA LEU A 121 11.64 11.07 -1.13
C LEU A 121 11.40 10.10 0.03
N ALA A 122 10.27 9.39 0.01
CA ALA A 122 9.91 8.39 1.01
C ALA A 122 9.00 7.31 0.42
N ARG A 123 8.99 6.13 1.04
CA ARG A 123 8.12 5.00 0.68
C ARG A 123 7.58 4.34 1.94
N HIS A 124 6.33 3.89 1.87
CA HIS A 124 5.69 3.12 2.94
C HIS A 124 4.79 2.03 2.34
N PRO A 125 5.22 0.75 2.34
CA PRO A 125 4.36 -0.35 1.90
C PRO A 125 3.21 -0.57 2.88
N GLN A 126 2.03 -0.92 2.37
CA GLN A 126 0.85 -1.19 3.18
C GLN A 126 -0.05 -2.23 2.54
N LEU A 127 -0.52 -3.15 3.38
CA LEU A 127 -1.59 -4.10 3.09
C LEU A 127 -2.83 -3.75 3.92
N SER A 128 -4.00 -3.78 3.30
CA SER A 128 -5.30 -3.77 3.99
C SER A 128 -6.03 -5.07 3.75
N ALA A 129 -6.67 -5.58 4.80
CA ALA A 129 -7.50 -6.77 4.77
C ALA A 129 -8.84 -6.49 5.45
N LEU A 130 -9.95 -6.84 4.80
CA LEU A 130 -11.30 -6.72 5.35
C LEU A 130 -12.11 -7.98 5.07
N PRO A 131 -13.06 -8.38 5.93
CA PRO A 131 -13.99 -9.44 5.59
C PRO A 131 -14.89 -9.02 4.43
N ALA A 132 -15.20 -9.93 3.50
CA ALA A 132 -16.06 -9.69 2.35
C ALA A 132 -17.48 -9.26 2.75
N SER A 133 -17.92 -9.62 3.96
CA SER A 133 -19.16 -9.14 4.56
C SER A 133 -19.22 -7.62 4.76
N SER A 134 -18.10 -6.90 4.65
CA SER A 134 -18.07 -5.42 4.65
C SER A 134 -18.88 -4.82 3.49
N GLY A 135 -19.18 -5.61 2.45
CA GLY A 135 -20.08 -5.24 1.36
C GLY A 135 -21.57 -5.32 1.66
N GLY A 136 -21.95 -5.89 2.82
CA GLY A 136 -23.33 -6.27 3.11
C GLY A 136 -23.72 -7.61 2.48
N ALA A 137 -25.02 -7.79 2.19
CA ALA A 137 -25.56 -9.04 1.67
C ALA A 137 -24.90 -9.44 0.33
N TRP A 138 -24.53 -10.71 0.19
CA TRP A 138 -23.83 -11.21 -1.01
C TRP A 138 -24.68 -11.17 -2.28
N TYR A 139 -26.00 -11.32 -2.15
CA TYR A 139 -26.95 -11.30 -3.27
C TYR A 139 -27.32 -9.88 -3.72
N ASP A 140 -26.89 -8.84 -3.01
CA ASP A 140 -27.07 -7.46 -3.46
C ASP A 140 -26.08 -7.16 -4.59
N PRO A 141 -26.56 -6.76 -5.79
CA PRO A 141 -25.68 -6.44 -6.92
C PRO A 141 -24.70 -5.28 -6.65
N ALA A 142 -24.95 -4.46 -5.62
CA ALA A 142 -24.04 -3.39 -5.20
C ALA A 142 -22.98 -3.85 -4.18
N SER A 143 -23.03 -5.10 -3.68
CA SER A 143 -22.16 -5.61 -2.63
C SER A 143 -20.67 -5.51 -2.99
N GLU A 144 -20.27 -5.94 -4.18
CA GLU A 144 -18.87 -5.86 -4.62
C GLU A 144 -18.35 -4.42 -4.68
N ARG A 145 -19.17 -3.47 -5.17
CA ARG A 145 -18.76 -2.05 -5.20
C ARG A 145 -18.54 -1.52 -3.79
N ARG A 146 -19.40 -1.89 -2.84
CA ARG A 146 -19.24 -1.51 -1.43
C ARG A 146 -18.01 -2.15 -0.79
N ARG A 147 -17.66 -3.40 -1.15
CA ARG A 147 -16.41 -4.05 -0.70
C ARG A 147 -15.17 -3.29 -1.13
N VAL A 148 -15.12 -2.88 -2.40
CA VAL A 148 -14.01 -2.06 -2.93
C VAL A 148 -13.93 -0.71 -2.21
N ALA A 149 -15.06 -0.03 -2.02
CA ALA A 149 -15.10 1.24 -1.29
C ALA A 149 -14.67 1.09 0.18
N ALA A 150 -15.12 0.04 0.87
CA ALA A 150 -14.73 -0.26 2.25
C ALA A 150 -13.22 -0.52 2.38
N LEU A 151 -12.64 -1.29 1.47
CA LEU A 151 -11.19 -1.53 1.43
C LEU A 151 -10.41 -0.23 1.23
N ALA A 152 -10.85 0.62 0.29
CA ALA A 152 -10.20 1.89 0.00
C ALA A 152 -10.23 2.85 1.20
N GLU A 153 -11.38 2.96 1.86
CA GLU A 153 -11.56 3.76 3.07
C GLU A 153 -10.66 3.24 4.20
N HIS A 154 -10.69 1.93 4.45
CA HIS A 154 -9.84 1.29 5.46
C HIS A 154 -8.35 1.53 5.20
N TYR A 155 -7.92 1.39 3.94
CA TYR A 155 -6.55 1.63 3.53
C TYR A 155 -6.12 3.07 3.80
N ALA A 156 -6.91 4.06 3.38
CA ALA A 156 -6.58 5.47 3.58
C ALA A 156 -6.50 5.83 5.09
N GLN A 157 -7.45 5.36 5.88
CA GLN A 157 -7.47 5.61 7.33
C GLN A 157 -6.29 4.96 8.06
N TRP A 158 -5.92 3.72 7.70
CA TRP A 158 -4.75 3.08 8.29
C TRP A 158 -3.45 3.72 7.85
N LEU A 159 -3.36 4.13 6.59
CA LEU A 159 -2.19 4.82 6.08
C LEU A 159 -1.99 6.14 6.84
N ARG A 160 -3.07 6.90 7.06
CA ARG A 160 -3.05 8.12 7.88
C ARG A 160 -2.56 7.86 9.31
N ARG A 161 -2.96 6.75 9.93
CA ARG A 161 -2.48 6.35 11.26
C ARG A 161 -1.00 5.95 11.25
N ARG A 162 -0.54 5.26 10.21
CA ARG A 162 0.85 4.77 10.06
C ARG A 162 1.84 5.85 9.65
N LEU A 163 1.33 6.94 9.08
CA LEU A 163 2.08 8.11 8.67
C LEU A 163 1.71 9.28 9.60
N PRO A 164 2.09 9.27 10.88
CA PRO A 164 1.76 10.35 11.81
C PRO A 164 2.37 11.68 11.35
N ALA A 165 1.71 12.79 11.70
CA ALA A 165 2.31 14.11 11.58
C ALA A 165 3.23 14.33 12.79
N GLN A 166 4.46 14.78 12.58
CA GLN A 166 5.38 15.16 13.66
C GLN A 166 5.31 16.67 13.97
#